data_AF-A0A928MY06-F1
#
_entry.id   AF-A0A928MY06-F1
#
_cell.length_a   1.000
_cell.length_b   1.000
_cell.length_c   1.000
_cell.angle_alpha   90.00
_cell.angle_beta   90.00
_cell.angle_gamma   90.00
#
_symmetry.space_group_name_H-M   'P 1'
#
loop_
_entity.id
_entity.type
_entity.pdbx_description
1 polymer ?
#
loop_
_entity_poly.entity_id
_entity_poly.type
_entity_poly.pdbx_seq_one_letter_code
_entity_poly.pdbx_strand_id
1 'polypeptide(L)' 'MDRIITYELFKEDKWDEDNGNYTAYGIRTSNKEEEVGDITVNLCEALKILRVLNDNNVSIYHFKDVIYDLLNL' A
#
# COMPACT_ATOMS: atom_id res chain seq x y z
N MET A 1 -1.04 -22.62 12.09
CA MET A 1 -2.11 -21.67 11.74
C MET A 1 -1.42 -20.54 10.99
N ASP A 2 -1.55 -20.50 9.68
CA ASP A 2 -1.15 -19.31 8.93
C ASP A 2 -1.96 -18.14 9.47
N ARG A 3 -1.27 -17.14 10.02
CA ARG A 3 -1.93 -15.90 10.42
C ARG A 3 -2.36 -15.23 9.12
N ILE A 4 -3.66 -15.15 8.88
CA ILE A 4 -4.19 -14.31 7.80
C ILE A 4 -3.69 -12.89 8.06
N ILE A 5 -2.99 -12.33 7.09
CA ILE A 5 -2.45 -10.98 7.16
C ILE A 5 -3.48 -10.06 6.52
N THR A 6 -3.99 -9.14 7.33
CA THR A 6 -4.88 -8.09 6.84
C THR A 6 -4.06 -6.86 6.51
N TYR A 7 -4.38 -6.25 5.37
CA TYR A 7 -3.77 -5.00 4.92
C TYR A 7 -4.76 -3.86 5.07
N GLU A 8 -4.23 -2.66 5.34
CA GLU A 8 -4.98 -1.44 5.53
C GLU A 8 -4.42 -0.32 4.68
N LEU A 9 -5.32 0.52 4.17
CA LEU A 9 -4.95 1.78 3.55
C LEU A 9 -4.62 2.81 4.62
N PHE A 10 -3.58 3.61 4.41
CA PHE A 10 -3.36 4.84 5.15
C PHE A 10 -3.18 6.02 4.19
N LYS A 11 -3.42 7.22 4.72
CA LYS A 11 -3.20 8.48 3.99
C LYS A 11 -1.99 9.17 4.58
N GLU A 12 -1.19 9.79 3.73
CA GLU A 12 -0.06 10.60 4.10
C GLU A 12 -0.10 11.92 3.33
N ASP A 13 0.07 13.01 4.05
CA ASP A 13 0.20 14.33 3.43
C ASP A 13 1.68 14.55 3.12
N LYS A 14 1.96 14.74 1.85
CA LYS A 14 3.30 14.89 1.28
C LYS A 14 3.46 16.27 0.67
N TRP A 15 4.72 16.68 0.55
CA TRP A 15 5.09 17.88 -0.17
C TRP A 15 6.23 17.55 -1.13
N ASP A 16 6.09 17.96 -2.38
CA ASP A 16 7.18 17.96 -3.36
C ASP A 16 7.27 19.34 -4.05
N GLU A 17 8.43 19.62 -4.68
CA GLU A 17 8.71 20.92 -5.30
C GLU A 17 7.85 21.20 -6.55
N ASP A 18 7.38 20.16 -7.24
CA ASP A 18 6.64 20.24 -8.50
C ASP A 18 5.12 20.36 -8.30
N ASN A 19 4.57 19.69 -7.28
CA ASN A 19 3.14 19.56 -7.01
C ASN A 19 2.67 20.29 -5.74
N GLY A 20 3.60 20.74 -4.89
CA GLY A 20 3.26 21.34 -3.60
C GLY A 20 2.72 20.30 -2.62
N ASN A 21 1.76 20.68 -1.77
CA ASN A 21 1.13 19.74 -0.83
C ASN A 21 0.14 18.83 -1.56
N TYR A 22 0.35 17.52 -1.50
CA TYR A 22 -0.57 16.51 -2.01
C TYR A 22 -0.80 15.41 -0.99
N THR A 23 -1.95 14.76 -1.08
CA THR A 23 -2.25 13.58 -0.27
C THR A 23 -1.94 12.34 -1.09
N ALA A 24 -1.00 11.53 -0.61
CA ALA A 24 -0.72 10.21 -1.13
C ALA A 24 -1.38 9.13 -0.28
N TYR A 25 -1.52 7.95 -0.88
CA TYR A 25 -2.05 6.76 -0.25
C TYR A 25 -0.93 5.72 -0.15
N GLY A 26 -0.81 5.14 1.03
CA GLY A 26 0.05 4.00 1.30
C GLY A 26 -0.77 2.80 1.77
N ILE A 27 -0.12 1.64 1.80
CA ILE A 27 -0.67 0.41 2.34
C ILE A 27 0.25 -0.08 3.45
N ARG A 28 -0.34 -0.57 4.53
CA ARG A 28 0.39 -1.17 5.65
C ARG A 28 -0.30 -2.44 6.11
N THR A 29 0.43 -3.28 6.83
CA THR A 29 -0.19 -4.40 7.55
C THR A 29 -1.02 -3.87 8.73
N SER A 30 -2.13 -4.53 9.07
CA SER A 30 -2.98 -4.14 10.21
C SER A 30 -2.24 -4.12 11.55
N ASN A 31 -1.21 -4.96 11.69
CA ASN A 31 -0.33 -4.97 12.86
C ASN A 31 0.79 -3.93 12.80
N LYS A 32 0.89 -3.16 11.71
CA LYS A 32 1.88 -2.10 11.47
C LYS A 32 3.34 -2.58 11.51
N GLU A 33 3.58 -3.85 11.20
CA GLU A 33 4.93 -4.39 11.04
C GLU A 33 5.60 -3.92 9.75
N GLU A 34 4.83 -3.81 8.66
CA GLU A 34 5.33 -3.40 7.35
C GLU A 34 4.41 -2.35 6.73
N GLU A 35 5.01 -1.40 6.02
CA GLU A 35 4.30 -0.37 5.27
C GLU A 35 5.04 0.03 4.00
N VAL A 36 4.27 0.42 2.98
CA VAL A 36 4.74 1.08 1.76
C VAL A 36 3.91 2.35 1.61
N GLY A 37 4.57 3.49 1.77
CA GLY A 37 3.97 4.79 1.52
C GLY A 37 4.07 5.21 0.06
N ASP A 38 3.36 6.28 -0.28
CA ASP A 38 3.48 6.97 -1.57
C ASP A 38 3.25 6.07 -2.79
N ILE A 39 2.30 5.14 -2.68
CA ILE A 39 1.97 4.18 -3.73
C ILE A 39 1.26 4.91 -4.88
N THR A 40 0.30 5.79 -4.54
CA THR A 40 -0.47 6.56 -5.52
C THR A 40 -1.20 7.72 -4.84
N VAL A 41 -1.50 8.79 -5.59
CA VAL A 41 -2.40 9.87 -5.16
C VAL A 41 -3.87 9.56 -5.45
N ASN A 42 -4.16 8.44 -6.13
CA ASN A 42 -5.51 8.03 -6.51
C ASN A 42 -6.06 6.95 -5.56
N LEU A 43 -7.10 7.31 -4.79
CA LEU A 43 -7.76 6.40 -3.86
C LEU A 43 -8.27 5.12 -4.53
N CYS A 44 -8.81 5.21 -5.75
CA CYS A 44 -9.36 4.06 -6.45
C CYS A 44 -8.26 3.05 -6.84
N GLU A 45 -7.07 3.52 -7.18
CA GLU A 45 -5.92 2.64 -7.46
C GLU A 45 -5.42 1.98 -6.18
N ALA A 46 -5.27 2.76 -5.11
CA ALA A 46 -4.83 2.24 -3.83
C ALA A 46 -5.78 1.16 -3.28
N LEU A 47 -7.10 1.35 -3.44
CA LEU A 47 -8.11 0.35 -3.08
C LEU A 47 -8.04 -0.92 -3.94
N LYS A 48 -7.66 -0.82 -5.22
CA LYS A 48 -7.46 -2.00 -6.08
C LYS A 48 -6.28 -2.83 -5.60
N ILE A 49 -5.14 -2.19 -5.32
CA ILE A 49 -3.94 -2.85 -4.80
C ILE A 49 -4.26 -3.53 -3.45
N LEU A 50 -4.96 -2.81 -2.56
CA LEU A 50 -5.39 -3.36 -1.27
C LEU A 50 -6.25 -4.62 -1.41
N ARG A 51 -7.18 -4.64 -2.38
CA ARG A 51 -7.99 -5.83 -2.66
C ARG A 51 -7.14 -6.98 -3.15
N VAL A 52 -6.23 -6.74 -4.09
CA VAL A 52 -5.32 -7.78 -4.60
C VAL A 52 -4.52 -8.42 -3.46
N LEU A 53 -3.97 -7.61 -2.54
CA LEU A 53 -3.20 -8.11 -1.40
C LEU A 53 -4.03 -9.00 -0.46
N ASN A 54 -5.24 -8.56 -0.11
CA ASN A 54 -6.12 -9.31 0.79
C ASN A 54 -6.73 -10.55 0.11
N ASP A 55 -7.17 -10.44 -1.15
CA ASP A 55 -7.81 -11.54 -1.89
C ASP A 55 -6.82 -12.67 -2.20
N ASN A 56 -5.53 -12.34 -2.43
CA ASN A 56 -4.49 -13.34 -2.68
C ASN A 56 -3.79 -13.83 -1.40
N ASN A 57 -4.21 -13.35 -0.22
CA ASN A 57 -3.59 -13.66 1.07
C ASN A 57 -2.05 -13.55 1.01
N VAL A 58 -1.58 -12.42 0.48
CA VAL A 58 -0.15 -12.18 0.27
C VAL A 58 0.58 -12.31 1.62
N SER A 59 1.76 -12.92 1.58
CA SER A 59 2.61 -13.03 2.77
C SER A 59 3.30 -11.70 3.05
N ILE A 60 3.52 -11.37 4.32
CA ILE A 60 4.27 -10.17 4.72
C ILE A 60 5.66 -10.10 4.10
N TYR A 61 6.28 -11.26 3.84
CA TYR A 61 7.60 -11.33 3.20
C TYR A 61 7.58 -10.91 1.72
N HIS A 62 6.44 -11.06 1.04
CA HIS A 62 6.27 -10.70 -0.38
C HIS A 62 5.46 -9.41 -0.56
N PHE A 63 5.01 -8.79 0.54
CA PHE A 63 4.16 -7.62 0.53
C PHE A 63 4.72 -6.46 -0.29
N LYS A 64 6.00 -6.12 -0.06
CA LYS A 64 6.69 -5.03 -0.77
C LYS A 64 6.87 -5.36 -2.24
N ASP A 65 7.36 -6.55 -2.54
CA ASP A 65 7.59 -7.02 -3.92
C ASP A 65 6.29 -6.97 -4.74
N VAL A 66 5.19 -7.48 -4.20
CA VAL A 66 3.88 -7.47 -4.87
C VAL A 66 3.40 -6.03 -5.11
N ILE A 67 3.60 -5.11 -4.17
CA ILE A 67 3.25 -3.70 -4.38
C ILE A 67 4.09 -3.09 -5.51
N TYR A 68 5.41 -3.30 -5.49
CA TYR A 68 6.30 -2.75 -6.53
C TYR A 68 5.99 -3.34 -7.91
N ASP A 69 5.71 -4.64 -7.99
CA ASP A 69 5.26 -5.32 -9.21
C ASP A 69 3.96 -4.71 -9.74
N LEU A 70 2.99 -4.43 -8.87
CA LEU A 70 1.71 -3.81 -9.25
C LEU A 70 1.87 -2.35 -9.70
N LEU A 71 2.86 -1.64 -9.17
CA LEU A 71 3.20 -0.27 -9.55
C LEU A 71 4.06 -0.21 -10.83
N ASN A 72 4.57 -1.34 -11.32
CA ASN A 72 5.59 -1.43 -12.38
C ASN A 72 6.87 -0.63 -12.06
N LEU A 73 7.30 -0.64 -10.79
CA LEU A 73 8.52 0.02 -10.31
C LEU A 73 9.72 -0.93 -10.22
#